data_AF-A0A833SPF7-F1
#
_entry.id   AF-A0A833SPF7-F1
#
_cell.length_a   1.000
_cell.length_b   1.000
_cell.length_c   1.000
_cell.angle_alpha   90.00
_cell.angle_beta   90.00
_cell.angle_gamma   90.00
#
_symmetry.space_group_name_H-M   'P 1'
#
loop_
_entity.id
_entity.type
_entity.pdbx_description
1 polymer ?
#
loop_
_entity_poly.entity_id
_entity_poly.type
_entity_poly.pdbx_seq_one_letter_code
_entity_poly.pdbx_strand_id
1 'polypeptide(L)'
;MSSSELLGPLGVERDGLGIKGYLSMRDEGVTYHRMKRFYCRCVGVNFSRFASRDAASAMIAALFSAEVQKVESWDGKGLWHTYRHSFKLSLTSGVVFNVDADSEEDKRQWIEYIETALTGTEAAVEKWNAHASVSPNIMELSPGGLVFAEKKCSPPKFKNDTSCCHPGCHVRFDSTGKRQHHCRNCGGSVCSDHSSRFAMVRHFHINHAVRLCMGCYRVQRFVLWLEMLLQRLSISQTEEEGVTKPALSKADEEEVEALFAIFGDDAFGISDVIQVLHLHRHGCDEAYAYAVNKLLELSASNLADFEFFCLRFSTCG
;
A
#
# COMPACT_ATOMS: atom_id res chain seq x y z
N MET A 1 -35.97 -6.57 9.75
CA MET A 1 -34.80 -5.70 9.89
C MET A 1 -33.73 -6.20 8.95
N SER A 2 -33.25 -5.34 8.05
CA SER A 2 -32.24 -5.70 7.04
C SER A 2 -30.89 -5.93 7.71
N SER A 3 -30.05 -6.82 7.18
CA SER A 3 -28.68 -7.03 7.68
C SER A 3 -27.83 -5.74 7.67
N SER A 4 -28.29 -4.70 6.96
CA SER A 4 -27.70 -3.36 6.93
C SER A 4 -27.91 -2.51 8.20
N GLU A 5 -28.88 -2.85 9.07
CA GLU A 5 -29.23 -2.03 10.27
C GLU A 5 -28.48 -2.48 11.54
N LEU A 6 -27.84 -3.66 11.52
CA LEU A 6 -27.18 -4.26 12.69
C LEU A 6 -25.73 -3.76 12.92
N LEU A 7 -25.18 -2.94 12.03
CA LEU A 7 -23.78 -2.46 12.13
C LEU A 7 -23.64 -0.99 12.52
N GLY A 8 -24.72 -0.21 12.56
CA GLY A 8 -24.66 1.25 12.76
C GLY A 8 -23.84 1.99 11.69
N PRO A 9 -23.98 3.32 11.54
CA PRO A 9 -22.99 4.10 10.81
C PRO A 9 -21.74 4.15 11.68
N LEU A 10 -20.84 3.20 11.51
CA LEU A 10 -19.45 3.42 11.89
C LEU A 10 -18.96 4.49 10.91
N GLY A 11 -18.99 5.75 11.37
CA GLY A 11 -18.52 6.90 10.61
C GLY A 11 -17.05 6.77 10.25
N VAL A 12 -16.53 7.81 9.61
CA VAL A 12 -15.11 7.91 9.29
C VAL A 12 -14.27 7.86 10.56
N GLU A 13 -13.17 7.10 10.50
CA GLU A 13 -12.18 6.98 11.55
C GLU A 13 -10.82 7.42 11.00
N ARG A 14 -10.13 8.27 11.76
CA ARG A 14 -8.70 8.56 11.56
C ARG A 14 -7.92 7.74 12.58
N ASP A 15 -6.95 6.96 12.11
CA ASP A 15 -5.98 6.26 12.95
C ASP A 15 -4.56 6.75 12.68
N GLY A 16 -3.56 6.20 13.39
CA GLY A 16 -2.17 6.64 13.26
C GLY A 16 -1.60 6.54 11.84
N LEU A 17 -2.24 5.79 10.96
CA LEU A 17 -1.78 5.52 9.60
C LEU A 17 -2.56 6.30 8.55
N GLY A 18 -3.83 6.63 8.80
CA GLY A 18 -4.59 7.48 7.92
C GLY A 18 -6.08 7.46 8.20
N ILE A 19 -6.86 7.64 7.15
CA ILE A 19 -8.32 7.72 7.22
C ILE A 19 -8.97 6.46 6.64
N LYS A 20 -10.04 5.99 7.26
CA LYS A 20 -10.80 4.82 6.80
C LYS A 20 -12.28 4.98 7.09
N GLY A 21 -13.11 4.38 6.25
CA GLY A 21 -14.57 4.50 6.36
C GLY A 21 -15.27 4.03 5.11
N TYR A 22 -16.60 4.01 5.15
CA TYR A 22 -17.40 3.66 3.99
C TYR A 22 -17.53 4.86 3.04
N LEU A 23 -17.42 4.58 1.74
CA LEU A 23 -17.67 5.53 0.67
C LEU A 23 -18.49 4.85 -0.43
N SER A 24 -19.45 5.57 -0.99
CA SER A 24 -20.23 5.12 -2.14
C SER A 24 -19.63 5.67 -3.43
N MET A 25 -19.29 4.78 -4.36
CA MET A 25 -18.71 5.16 -5.66
C MET A 25 -19.00 4.10 -6.72
N ARG A 26 -18.67 4.40 -7.98
CA ARG A 26 -18.88 3.44 -9.07
C ARG A 26 -17.83 2.33 -9.04
N ASP A 27 -18.29 1.14 -9.39
CA ASP A 27 -17.40 0.03 -9.71
C ASP A 27 -16.71 0.28 -11.06
N GLU A 28 -15.57 -0.36 -11.29
CA GLU A 28 -14.89 -0.27 -12.58
C GLU A 28 -15.63 -1.14 -13.61
N GLY A 29 -16.12 -0.53 -14.70
CA GLY A 29 -16.76 -1.26 -15.79
C GLY A 29 -17.85 -0.49 -16.53
N VAL A 30 -18.21 -0.98 -17.71
CA VAL A 30 -19.12 -0.31 -18.66
C VAL A 30 -20.60 -0.52 -18.30
N THR A 31 -20.93 -1.49 -17.44
CA THR A 31 -22.26 -2.10 -17.40
C THR A 31 -23.18 -1.71 -16.25
N TYR A 32 -22.73 -0.95 -15.24
CA TYR A 32 -23.62 -0.53 -14.14
C TYR A 32 -23.37 0.92 -13.70
N HIS A 33 -24.39 1.77 -13.90
CA HIS A 33 -24.38 3.18 -13.50
C HIS A 33 -24.67 3.42 -12.00
N ARG A 34 -24.79 2.37 -11.19
CA ARG A 34 -25.17 2.46 -9.78
C ARG A 34 -23.94 2.51 -8.89
N MET A 35 -23.90 3.48 -7.97
CA MET A 35 -22.88 3.51 -6.93
C MET A 35 -23.02 2.29 -6.00
N LYS A 36 -21.88 1.71 -5.63
CA LYS A 36 -21.76 0.66 -4.62
C LYS A 36 -21.02 1.26 -3.42
N ARG A 37 -21.39 0.80 -2.23
CA ARG A 37 -20.74 1.18 -0.98
C ARG A 37 -19.54 0.27 -0.73
N PHE A 38 -18.36 0.83 -0.63
CA PHE A 38 -17.10 0.14 -0.37
C PHE A 38 -16.53 0.58 0.98
N TYR A 39 -15.82 -0.31 1.65
CA TYR A 39 -14.95 0.13 2.75
C TYR A 39 -13.64 0.63 2.13
N CYS A 40 -13.24 1.84 2.48
CA CYS A 40 -12.12 2.54 1.89
C CYS A 40 -11.10 2.91 2.95
N ARG A 41 -9.84 3.01 2.54
CA ARG A 41 -8.75 3.49 3.37
C ARG A 41 -7.82 4.36 2.53
N CYS A 42 -7.37 5.48 3.08
CA CYS A 42 -6.34 6.32 2.49
C CYS A 42 -5.20 6.50 3.48
N VAL A 43 -3.98 6.17 3.05
CA VAL A 43 -2.74 6.29 3.82
C VAL A 43 -1.83 7.23 3.05
N GLY A 44 -1.73 8.48 3.52
CA GLY A 44 -1.25 9.58 2.70
C GLY A 44 -2.08 9.70 1.44
N VAL A 45 -1.41 9.70 0.28
CA VAL A 45 -2.10 9.73 -1.01
C VAL A 45 -2.45 8.33 -1.54
N ASN A 46 -2.08 7.23 -0.87
CA ASN A 46 -2.47 5.89 -1.30
C ASN A 46 -3.92 5.58 -0.91
N PHE A 47 -4.83 5.63 -1.87
CA PHE A 47 -6.23 5.27 -1.70
C PHE A 47 -6.48 3.80 -2.07
N SER A 48 -7.22 3.09 -1.21
CA SER A 48 -7.55 1.68 -1.38
C SER A 48 -9.04 1.39 -1.13
N ARG A 49 -9.60 0.44 -1.89
CA ARG A 49 -10.98 -0.08 -1.73
C ARG A 49 -10.95 -1.54 -1.33
N PHE A 50 -11.86 -1.94 -0.46
CA PHE A 50 -11.96 -3.30 0.07
C PHE A 50 -13.37 -3.87 -0.10
N ALA A 51 -13.45 -5.20 -0.17
CA ALA A 51 -14.71 -5.92 -0.19
C ALA A 51 -15.50 -5.78 1.12
N SER A 52 -14.80 -5.62 2.24
CA SER A 52 -15.37 -5.49 3.58
C SER A 52 -14.42 -4.74 4.51
N ARG A 53 -14.94 -4.31 5.67
CA ARG A 53 -14.15 -3.75 6.77
C ARG A 53 -13.08 -4.73 7.26
N ASP A 54 -13.43 -6.00 7.42
CA ASP A 54 -12.47 -7.03 7.88
C ASP A 54 -11.31 -7.22 6.90
N ALA A 55 -11.59 -7.17 5.59
CA ALA A 55 -10.54 -7.26 4.57
C ALA A 55 -9.55 -6.08 4.65
N ALA A 56 -10.01 -4.90 5.08
CA ALA A 56 -9.17 -3.71 5.22
C ALA A 56 -8.17 -3.76 6.40
N SER A 57 -8.24 -4.80 7.24
CA SER A 57 -7.17 -5.11 8.20
C SER A 57 -5.86 -5.49 7.52
N ALA A 58 -5.90 -5.91 6.24
CA ALA A 58 -4.73 -6.25 5.45
C ALA A 58 -4.75 -5.45 4.13
N MET A 59 -3.92 -4.40 4.03
CA MET A 59 -3.88 -3.53 2.84
C MET A 59 -3.65 -4.28 1.53
N ILE A 60 -2.88 -5.37 1.55
CA ILE A 60 -2.67 -6.25 0.40
C ILE A 60 -3.96 -6.92 -0.14
N ALA A 61 -5.04 -6.95 0.65
CA ALA A 61 -6.34 -7.46 0.25
C ALA A 61 -7.22 -6.42 -0.46
N ALA A 62 -6.69 -5.22 -0.73
CA ALA A 62 -7.39 -4.21 -1.50
C ALA A 62 -7.82 -4.75 -2.88
N LEU A 63 -9.07 -4.48 -3.24
CA LEU A 63 -9.61 -4.77 -4.56
C LEU A 63 -9.10 -3.79 -5.60
N PHE A 64 -8.75 -2.60 -5.14
CA PHE A 64 -8.24 -1.49 -5.94
C PHE A 64 -7.33 -0.65 -5.06
N SER A 65 -6.22 -0.18 -5.63
CA SER A 65 -5.38 0.84 -5.01
C SER A 65 -4.75 1.73 -6.06
N ALA A 66 -4.77 3.03 -5.83
CA ALA A 66 -4.06 4.00 -6.64
C ALA A 66 -3.75 5.25 -5.80
N GLU A 67 -2.87 6.09 -6.32
CA GLU A 67 -2.53 7.34 -5.66
C GLU A 67 -3.57 8.40 -6.02
N VAL A 68 -4.00 9.15 -5.01
CA VAL A 68 -4.84 10.33 -5.20
C VAL A 68 -3.96 11.45 -5.74
N GLN A 69 -4.39 12.01 -6.86
CA GLN A 69 -3.77 13.18 -7.47
C GLN A 69 -4.53 14.46 -7.12
N LYS A 70 -5.85 14.34 -6.93
CA LYS A 70 -6.71 15.49 -6.67
C LYS A 70 -8.00 15.08 -5.97
N VAL A 71 -8.48 15.93 -5.06
CA VAL A 71 -9.84 15.91 -4.53
C VAL A 71 -10.57 17.19 -4.95
N GLU A 72 -11.81 17.07 -5.38
CA GLU A 72 -12.58 18.19 -5.93
C GLU A 72 -14.05 18.16 -5.48
N SER A 73 -14.69 19.33 -5.45
CA SER A 73 -16.14 19.41 -5.27
C SER A 73 -16.88 18.75 -6.44
N TRP A 74 -17.95 18.04 -6.14
CA TRP A 74 -18.89 17.53 -7.14
C TRP A 74 -20.30 17.83 -6.68
N ASP A 75 -21.14 18.32 -7.59
CA ASP A 75 -22.53 18.70 -7.34
C ASP A 75 -23.47 17.52 -7.03
N GLY A 76 -22.95 16.29 -7.06
CA GLY A 76 -23.69 15.09 -6.72
C GLY A 76 -24.74 14.72 -7.75
N LYS A 77 -24.82 15.39 -8.91
CA LYS A 77 -25.82 15.09 -9.93
C LYS A 77 -25.44 13.83 -10.69
N GLY A 78 -26.19 12.76 -10.45
CA GLY A 78 -26.21 11.56 -11.29
C GLY A 78 -27.34 11.63 -12.32
N LEU A 79 -27.43 10.59 -13.17
CA LEU A 79 -28.46 10.51 -14.21
C LEU A 79 -29.88 10.38 -13.64
N TRP A 80 -30.03 9.69 -12.51
CA TRP A 80 -31.33 9.40 -11.86
C TRP A 80 -31.35 9.70 -10.35
N HIS A 81 -30.22 10.14 -9.79
CA HIS A 81 -30.04 10.31 -8.34
C HIS A 81 -29.21 11.56 -8.06
N THR A 82 -29.48 12.19 -6.92
CA THR A 82 -28.65 13.26 -6.36
C THR A 82 -27.98 12.73 -5.10
N TYR A 83 -26.66 12.74 -5.11
CA TYR A 83 -25.78 12.36 -4.02
C TYR A 83 -25.52 13.61 -3.17
N ARG A 84 -25.73 13.52 -1.85
CA ARG A 84 -25.82 14.70 -0.97
C ARG A 84 -24.46 15.11 -0.42
N HIS A 85 -23.60 14.13 -0.16
CA HIS A 85 -22.31 14.34 0.47
C HIS A 85 -21.22 14.00 -0.54
N SER A 86 -21.31 14.67 -1.68
CA SER A 86 -20.59 14.32 -2.89
C SER A 86 -19.27 15.07 -3.07
N PHE A 87 -18.27 14.35 -3.59
CA PHE A 87 -16.98 14.88 -4.01
C PHE A 87 -16.37 13.99 -5.10
N LYS A 88 -15.25 14.42 -5.68
CA LYS A 88 -14.51 13.70 -6.72
C LYS A 88 -13.10 13.37 -6.26
N LEU A 89 -12.62 12.18 -6.61
CA LEU A 89 -11.22 11.77 -6.49
C LEU A 89 -10.67 11.48 -7.87
N SER A 90 -9.59 12.16 -8.25
CA SER A 90 -8.82 11.88 -9.46
C SER A 90 -7.54 11.16 -9.07
N LEU A 91 -7.26 10.04 -9.73
CA LEU A 91 -6.19 9.12 -9.35
C LEU A 91 -5.13 9.03 -10.45
N THR A 92 -3.88 8.69 -10.08
CA THR A 92 -2.76 8.54 -11.02
C THR A 92 -2.97 7.45 -12.07
N SER A 93 -3.87 6.49 -11.80
CA SER A 93 -4.31 5.48 -12.77
C SER A 93 -5.16 6.04 -13.93
N GLY A 94 -5.51 7.33 -13.90
CA GLY A 94 -6.46 7.97 -14.82
C GLY A 94 -7.93 7.76 -14.43
N VAL A 95 -8.20 6.99 -13.37
CA VAL A 95 -9.56 6.77 -12.86
C VAL A 95 -10.03 8.00 -12.08
N VAL A 96 -11.28 8.39 -12.32
CA VAL A 96 -11.98 9.44 -11.55
C VAL A 96 -13.18 8.83 -10.85
N PHE A 97 -13.18 8.84 -9.51
CA PHE A 97 -14.34 8.45 -8.73
C PHE A 97 -15.21 9.66 -8.41
N ASN A 98 -16.47 9.60 -8.81
CA ASN A 98 -17.53 10.37 -8.16
C ASN A 98 -17.91 9.61 -6.88
N VAL A 99 -17.77 10.27 -5.74
CA VAL A 99 -17.90 9.70 -4.41
C VAL A 99 -19.06 10.36 -3.67
N ASP A 100 -19.77 9.60 -2.84
CA ASP A 100 -20.76 10.06 -1.87
C ASP A 100 -20.43 9.46 -0.50
N ALA A 101 -20.26 10.32 0.52
CA ALA A 101 -20.05 9.90 1.90
C ALA A 101 -21.38 9.66 2.62
N ASP A 102 -21.35 9.00 3.78
CA ASP A 102 -22.56 8.69 4.55
C ASP A 102 -23.12 9.92 5.30
N SER A 103 -22.29 10.94 5.54
CA SER A 103 -22.68 12.21 6.18
C SER A 103 -21.82 13.39 5.70
N GLU A 104 -22.28 14.61 5.97
CA GLU A 104 -21.50 15.82 5.65
C GLU A 104 -20.19 15.88 6.45
N GLU A 105 -20.21 15.37 7.69
CA GLU A 105 -19.03 15.30 8.54
C GLU A 105 -18.01 14.28 8.01
N ASP A 106 -18.46 13.11 7.55
CA ASP A 106 -17.58 12.13 6.90
C ASP A 106 -16.93 12.69 5.65
N LYS A 107 -17.71 13.36 4.79
CA LYS A 107 -17.19 14.06 3.60
C LYS A 107 -16.14 15.09 3.97
N ARG A 108 -16.43 15.94 4.97
CA ARG A 108 -15.50 16.97 5.45
C ARG A 108 -14.18 16.34 5.90
N GLN A 109 -14.24 15.28 6.72
CA GLN A 109 -13.05 14.58 7.20
C GLN A 109 -12.22 13.94 6.09
N TRP A 110 -12.87 13.33 5.08
CA TRP A 110 -12.20 12.75 3.92
C TRP A 110 -11.48 13.80 3.07
N ILE A 111 -12.17 14.89 2.73
CA ILE A 111 -11.59 15.97 1.91
C ILE A 111 -10.40 16.59 2.64
N GLU A 112 -10.58 16.99 3.89
CA GLU A 112 -9.54 17.61 4.71
C GLU A 112 -8.29 16.72 4.82
N TYR A 113 -8.48 15.43 5.12
CA TYR A 113 -7.34 14.49 5.21
C TYR A 113 -6.59 14.40 3.88
N ILE A 114 -7.31 14.28 2.75
CA ILE A 114 -6.71 14.09 1.44
C ILE A 114 -5.98 15.36 0.99
N GLU A 115 -6.53 16.54 1.24
CA GLU A 115 -5.88 17.82 0.95
C GLU A 115 -4.58 17.95 1.77
N THR A 116 -4.63 17.69 3.08
CA THR A 116 -3.43 17.68 3.94
C THR A 116 -2.39 16.67 3.44
N ALA A 117 -2.82 15.46 3.07
CA ALA A 117 -1.93 14.43 2.56
C ALA A 117 -1.27 14.81 1.23
N LEU A 118 -2.00 15.44 0.31
CA LEU A 118 -1.47 15.94 -0.96
C LEU A 118 -0.39 17.00 -0.72
N THR A 119 -0.67 18.00 0.12
CA THR A 119 0.30 19.05 0.47
C THR A 119 1.54 18.50 1.16
N GLY A 120 1.38 17.60 2.15
CA GLY A 120 2.53 16.98 2.83
C GLY A 120 3.35 16.07 1.92
N THR A 121 2.71 15.44 0.94
CA THR A 121 3.41 14.63 -0.06
C THR A 121 4.26 15.48 -0.99
N GLU A 122 3.78 16.64 -1.44
CA GLU A 122 4.59 17.54 -2.29
C GLU A 122 5.91 17.95 -1.61
N ALA A 123 5.85 18.32 -0.32
CA ALA A 123 7.03 18.66 0.48
C ALA A 123 7.98 17.45 0.69
N ALA A 124 7.43 16.26 0.94
CA ALA A 124 8.22 15.05 1.12
C ALA A 124 8.88 14.57 -0.18
N VAL A 125 8.19 14.69 -1.32
CA VAL A 125 8.71 14.36 -2.65
C VAL A 125 9.90 15.26 -3.00
N GLU A 126 9.88 16.54 -2.65
CA GLU A 126 11.06 17.42 -2.82
C GLU A 126 12.28 16.90 -2.04
N LYS A 127 12.07 16.54 -0.76
CA LYS A 127 13.12 15.95 0.09
C LYS A 127 13.62 14.61 -0.44
N TRP A 128 12.71 13.72 -0.85
CA TRP A 128 13.08 12.40 -1.36
C TRP A 128 13.73 12.46 -2.75
N ASN A 129 13.32 13.38 -3.62
CA ASN A 129 13.98 13.62 -4.91
C ASN A 129 15.44 14.08 -4.76
N ALA A 130 15.74 14.85 -3.70
CA ALA A 130 17.12 15.20 -3.36
C ALA A 130 17.97 13.97 -2.99
N HIS A 131 17.36 12.92 -2.40
CA HIS A 131 18.04 11.64 -2.14
C HIS A 131 18.13 10.76 -3.41
N ALA A 132 17.07 10.70 -4.22
CA ALA A 132 17.03 9.86 -5.43
C ALA A 132 17.94 10.36 -6.57
N SER A 133 18.26 11.65 -6.61
CA SER A 133 19.22 12.22 -7.57
C SER A 133 20.67 11.72 -7.35
N VAL A 134 20.95 11.08 -6.21
CA VAL A 134 22.22 10.37 -5.92
C VAL A 134 22.18 8.92 -6.43
N SER A 135 21.01 8.39 -6.80
CA SER A 135 20.80 6.96 -7.07
C SER A 135 19.67 6.68 -8.09
N PRO A 136 19.88 6.99 -9.39
CA PRO A 136 18.83 6.99 -10.41
C PRO A 136 18.29 5.59 -10.83
N ASN A 137 18.83 4.49 -10.29
CA ASN A 137 18.57 3.13 -10.80
C ASN A 137 17.66 2.26 -9.92
N ILE A 138 17.28 2.69 -8.71
CA ILE A 138 16.67 1.78 -7.71
C ILE A 138 15.19 2.04 -7.54
N MET A 139 14.79 3.31 -7.49
CA MET A 139 13.43 3.71 -7.14
C MET A 139 13.06 4.99 -7.88
N GLU A 140 11.93 4.99 -8.55
CA GLU A 140 11.27 6.24 -8.96
C GLU A 140 10.25 6.52 -7.88
N LEU A 141 10.47 7.60 -7.15
CA LEU A 141 9.57 7.97 -6.08
C LEU A 141 8.31 8.53 -6.71
N SER A 142 7.21 7.80 -6.57
CA SER A 142 5.91 8.41 -6.83
C SER A 142 5.54 9.27 -5.62
N PRO A 143 4.60 10.22 -5.79
CA PRO A 143 3.99 10.90 -4.65
C PRO A 143 3.52 9.91 -3.57
N GLY A 144 2.97 8.75 -3.95
CA GLY A 144 2.55 7.69 -3.03
C GLY A 144 3.64 6.86 -2.37
N GLY A 145 4.93 7.04 -2.69
CA GLY A 145 6.04 6.36 -2.02
C GLY A 145 6.99 5.65 -2.97
N LEU A 146 7.32 4.39 -2.65
CA LEU A 146 8.38 3.62 -3.30
C LEU A 146 7.86 2.88 -4.54
N VAL A 147 8.03 3.47 -5.72
CA VAL A 147 7.79 2.75 -6.97
C VAL A 147 9.12 2.28 -7.55
N PHE A 148 9.16 1.05 -8.06
CA PHE A 148 10.31 0.58 -8.81
C PHE A 148 10.43 1.42 -10.08
N ALA A 149 11.59 2.03 -10.32
CA ALA A 149 11.80 2.93 -11.44
C ALA A 149 11.30 2.32 -12.76
N GLU A 150 10.62 3.13 -13.57
CA GLU A 150 9.95 2.72 -14.82
C GLU A 150 10.94 2.25 -15.91
N LYS A 151 11.77 1.24 -15.66
CA LYS A 151 12.36 0.42 -16.72
C LYS A 151 11.29 -0.52 -17.22
N LYS A 152 10.37 -0.04 -18.08
CA LYS A 152 9.38 -0.80 -18.89
C LYS A 152 9.28 -2.27 -18.47
N CYS A 153 8.74 -2.50 -17.29
CA CYS A 153 8.71 -3.82 -16.70
C CYS A 153 7.42 -4.48 -17.18
N SER A 154 7.45 -4.99 -18.41
CA SER A 154 6.37 -5.85 -18.88
C SER A 154 6.31 -7.10 -18.00
N PRO A 155 5.11 -7.62 -17.66
CA PRO A 155 5.00 -8.87 -16.91
C PRO A 155 5.89 -9.96 -17.52
N PRO A 156 6.61 -10.75 -16.71
CA PRO A 156 7.51 -11.76 -17.24
C PRO A 156 6.74 -12.85 -17.98
N LYS A 157 7.41 -13.46 -18.96
CA LYS A 157 6.90 -14.67 -19.60
C LYS A 157 6.80 -15.80 -18.59
N PHE A 158 5.78 -16.63 -18.77
CA PHE A 158 5.58 -17.83 -17.96
C PHE A 158 6.61 -18.90 -18.32
N LYS A 159 7.32 -19.41 -17.30
CA LYS A 159 8.42 -20.37 -17.49
C LYS A 159 7.94 -21.75 -17.96
N ASN A 160 6.72 -22.14 -17.56
CA ASN A 160 6.12 -23.44 -17.88
C ASN A 160 6.93 -24.66 -17.39
N ASP A 161 7.72 -24.50 -16.33
CA ASP A 161 8.48 -25.58 -15.68
C ASP A 161 7.57 -26.75 -15.28
N THR A 162 8.07 -27.98 -15.44
CA THR A 162 7.34 -29.23 -15.14
C THR A 162 7.19 -29.48 -13.64
N SER A 163 7.91 -28.74 -12.79
CA SER A 163 7.85 -28.82 -11.34
C SER A 163 7.57 -27.46 -10.71
N CYS A 164 7.05 -27.48 -9.48
CA CYS A 164 6.81 -26.27 -8.69
C CYS A 164 8.13 -25.58 -8.33
N CYS A 165 8.24 -24.27 -8.55
CA CYS A 165 9.45 -23.49 -8.25
C CYS A 165 9.62 -23.12 -6.76
N HIS A 166 8.79 -23.66 -5.86
CA HIS A 166 8.88 -23.34 -4.43
C HIS A 166 9.97 -24.20 -3.78
N PRO A 167 10.90 -23.61 -3.00
CA PRO A 167 11.93 -24.39 -2.31
C PRO A 167 11.32 -25.51 -1.45
N GLY A 168 11.86 -26.72 -1.59
CA GLY A 168 11.36 -27.90 -0.86
C GLY A 168 10.04 -28.48 -1.37
N CYS A 169 9.44 -27.94 -2.44
CA CYS A 169 8.26 -28.54 -3.05
C CYS A 169 8.65 -29.57 -4.12
N HIS A 170 8.11 -30.79 -3.99
CA HIS A 170 8.39 -31.89 -4.93
C HIS A 170 7.26 -32.12 -5.95
N VAL A 171 6.27 -31.22 -6.03
CA VAL A 171 5.15 -31.37 -6.96
C VAL A 171 5.63 -31.29 -8.41
N ARG A 172 5.25 -32.29 -9.21
CA ARG A 172 5.40 -32.30 -10.66
C ARG A 172 4.04 -32.23 -11.35
N PHE A 173 3.88 -31.31 -12.29
CA PHE A 173 2.60 -31.06 -12.96
C PHE A 173 2.27 -32.12 -14.04
N ASP A 174 3.27 -32.89 -14.47
CA ASP A 174 3.13 -33.98 -15.45
C ASP A 174 2.57 -35.28 -14.84
N SER A 175 2.67 -35.47 -13.53
CA SER A 175 2.47 -36.78 -12.88
C SER A 175 1.66 -36.74 -11.59
N THR A 176 1.59 -35.60 -10.88
CA THR A 176 0.92 -35.49 -9.58
C THR A 176 -0.59 -35.21 -9.71
N GLY A 177 -1.11 -34.98 -10.91
CA GLY A 177 -2.50 -34.55 -11.15
C GLY A 177 -2.84 -33.13 -10.64
N LYS A 178 -1.88 -32.45 -10.00
CA LYS A 178 -2.03 -31.03 -9.60
C LYS A 178 -1.93 -30.13 -10.82
N ARG A 179 -2.86 -29.17 -10.92
CA ARG A 179 -2.83 -28.16 -11.98
C ARG A 179 -1.61 -27.23 -11.82
N GLN A 180 -1.00 -26.89 -12.95
CA GLN A 180 0.02 -25.85 -13.02
C GLN A 180 -0.63 -24.46 -12.95
N HIS A 181 -0.03 -23.58 -12.16
CA HIS A 181 -0.34 -22.16 -12.14
C HIS A 181 0.93 -21.35 -12.37
N HIS A 182 0.78 -20.06 -12.68
CA HIS A 182 1.91 -19.15 -12.88
C HIS A 182 1.82 -17.95 -11.95
N CYS A 183 2.95 -17.62 -11.34
CA CYS A 183 3.09 -16.38 -10.59
C CYS A 183 3.11 -15.20 -11.56
N ARG A 184 2.20 -14.23 -11.38
CA ARG A 184 2.15 -13.06 -12.27
C ARG A 184 3.32 -12.09 -12.07
N ASN A 185 4.00 -12.16 -10.92
CA ASN A 185 5.17 -11.32 -10.61
C ASN A 185 6.48 -11.88 -11.18
N CYS A 186 6.77 -13.18 -11.03
CA CYS A 186 8.06 -13.77 -11.43
C CYS A 186 7.97 -14.76 -12.60
N GLY A 187 6.77 -15.09 -13.08
CA GLY A 187 6.54 -16.03 -14.18
C GLY A 187 6.74 -17.52 -13.83
N GLY A 188 7.15 -17.84 -12.60
CA GLY A 188 7.43 -19.21 -12.16
C GLY A 188 6.19 -20.10 -12.10
N SER A 189 6.39 -21.39 -12.43
CA SER A 189 5.36 -22.43 -12.31
C SER A 189 5.18 -22.86 -10.87
N VAL A 190 3.95 -22.82 -10.37
CA VAL A 190 3.62 -23.05 -8.96
C VAL A 190 2.36 -23.89 -8.80
N CYS A 191 2.33 -24.73 -7.76
CA CYS A 191 1.13 -25.50 -7.41
C CYS A 191 0.13 -24.63 -6.62
N SER A 192 -1.09 -25.14 -6.41
CA SER A 192 -2.15 -24.47 -5.66
C SER A 192 -1.71 -24.06 -4.24
N ASP A 193 -0.93 -24.91 -3.58
CA ASP A 193 -0.57 -24.74 -2.16
C ASP A 193 0.43 -23.59 -1.98
N HIS A 194 1.32 -23.40 -2.96
CA HIS A 194 2.33 -22.34 -2.98
C HIS A 194 1.90 -21.11 -3.77
N SER A 195 0.62 -21.02 -4.15
CA SER A 195 0.07 -19.87 -4.87
C SER A 195 -1.36 -19.52 -4.45
N SER A 196 -1.72 -19.81 -3.20
CA SER A 196 -3.07 -19.61 -2.66
C SER A 196 -3.46 -18.14 -2.45
N ARG A 197 -2.51 -17.21 -2.59
CA ARG A 197 -2.68 -15.79 -2.31
C ARG A 197 -2.65 -14.96 -3.59
N PHE A 198 -3.38 -13.85 -3.56
CA PHE A 198 -3.51 -12.91 -4.66
C PHE A 198 -3.18 -11.51 -4.16
N ALA A 199 -2.54 -10.71 -4.99
CA ALA A 199 -2.25 -9.31 -4.72
C ALA A 199 -2.17 -8.53 -6.04
N MET A 200 -2.32 -7.21 -5.96
CA MET A 200 -2.02 -6.32 -7.08
C MET A 200 -0.51 -6.26 -7.32
N VAL A 201 -0.12 -6.01 -8.57
CA VAL A 201 1.28 -5.88 -8.98
C VAL A 201 1.42 -4.54 -9.70
N ARG A 202 1.45 -3.47 -8.92
CA ARG A 202 1.32 -2.07 -9.40
C ARG A 202 2.45 -1.67 -10.36
N HIS A 203 3.67 -2.14 -10.12
CA HIS A 203 4.82 -1.87 -10.99
C HIS A 203 4.70 -2.51 -12.39
N PHE A 204 3.75 -3.42 -12.61
CA PHE A 204 3.39 -3.95 -13.94
C PHE A 204 2.07 -3.37 -14.48
N HIS A 205 1.53 -2.32 -13.84
CA HIS A 205 0.21 -1.75 -14.15
C HIS A 205 -0.93 -2.77 -14.03
N ILE A 206 -0.76 -3.79 -13.19
CA ILE A 206 -1.80 -4.79 -12.91
C ILE A 206 -2.59 -4.32 -11.69
N ASN A 207 -3.66 -3.58 -11.96
CA ASN A 207 -4.51 -2.91 -10.98
C ASN A 207 -5.63 -3.79 -10.39
N HIS A 208 -5.53 -5.11 -10.57
CA HIS A 208 -6.44 -6.09 -9.99
C HIS A 208 -5.65 -7.22 -9.34
N ALA A 209 -6.24 -7.90 -8.36
CA ALA A 209 -5.57 -8.98 -7.65
C ALA A 209 -5.26 -10.16 -8.59
N VAL A 210 -3.98 -10.52 -8.69
CA VAL A 210 -3.48 -11.63 -9.51
C VAL A 210 -2.77 -12.66 -8.64
N ARG A 211 -2.74 -13.90 -9.14
CA ARG A 211 -2.11 -15.03 -8.44
C ARG A 211 -0.60 -14.83 -8.34
N LEU A 212 -0.07 -14.91 -7.13
CA LEU A 212 1.36 -14.84 -6.86
C LEU A 212 1.85 -16.13 -6.19
N CYS A 213 3.13 -16.45 -6.36
CA CYS A 213 3.77 -17.42 -5.48
C CYS A 213 3.88 -16.85 -4.06
N MET A 214 4.02 -17.71 -3.06
CA MET A 214 4.17 -17.29 -1.66
C MET A 214 5.35 -16.34 -1.44
N GLY A 215 6.45 -16.52 -2.19
CA GLY A 215 7.60 -15.62 -2.17
C GLY A 215 7.20 -14.20 -2.59
N CYS A 216 6.79 -14.03 -3.84
CA CYS A 216 6.37 -12.73 -4.39
C CYS A 216 5.24 -12.08 -3.59
N TYR A 217 4.28 -12.85 -3.05
CA TYR A 217 3.23 -12.30 -2.20
C TYR A 217 3.80 -11.65 -0.92
N ARG A 218 4.80 -12.26 -0.28
CA ARG A 218 5.46 -11.67 0.91
C ARG A 218 6.18 -10.38 0.55
N VAL A 219 6.82 -10.31 -0.61
CA VAL A 219 7.47 -9.10 -1.12
C VAL A 219 6.47 -7.99 -1.31
N GLN A 220 5.38 -8.26 -2.05
CA GLN A 220 4.35 -7.25 -2.29
C GLN A 220 3.76 -6.75 -0.96
N ARG A 221 3.58 -7.64 0.02
CA ARG A 221 3.11 -7.25 1.36
C ARG A 221 4.09 -6.34 2.09
N PHE A 222 5.38 -6.64 2.00
CA PHE A 222 6.43 -5.84 2.62
C PHE A 222 6.56 -4.46 1.96
N VAL A 223 6.59 -4.41 0.63
CA VAL A 223 6.63 -3.16 -0.14
C VAL A 223 5.44 -2.27 0.19
N LEU A 224 4.22 -2.83 0.20
CA LEU A 224 3.01 -2.08 0.58
C LEU A 224 3.12 -1.47 1.98
N TRP A 225 3.69 -2.21 2.91
CA TRP A 225 3.86 -1.73 4.28
C TRP A 225 4.92 -0.63 4.39
N LEU A 226 6.04 -0.74 3.65
CA LEU A 226 7.04 0.34 3.55
C LEU A 226 6.43 1.62 2.97
N GLU A 227 5.68 1.51 1.87
CA GLU A 227 5.00 2.64 1.22
C GLU A 227 4.09 3.38 2.22
N MET A 228 3.32 2.63 3.01
CA MET A 228 2.41 3.18 4.01
C MET A 228 3.13 3.94 5.13
N LEU A 229 4.25 3.43 5.60
CA LEU A 229 5.04 4.09 6.64
C LEU A 229 5.70 5.37 6.12
N LEU A 230 6.16 5.38 4.87
CA LEU A 230 6.70 6.58 4.25
C LEU A 230 5.66 7.67 4.09
N GLN A 231 4.47 7.32 3.61
CA GLN A 231 3.36 8.27 3.51
C GLN A 231 2.99 8.88 4.86
N ARG A 232 3.00 8.06 5.92
CA ARG A 232 2.75 8.55 7.27
C ARG A 232 3.82 9.52 7.75
N LEU A 233 5.10 9.24 7.51
CA LEU A 233 6.19 10.16 7.82
C LEU A 233 6.01 11.50 7.12
N SER A 234 5.67 11.49 5.83
CA SER A 234 5.45 12.70 5.04
C SER A 234 4.38 13.59 5.63
N ILE A 235 3.23 13.01 6.03
CA ILE A 235 2.14 13.75 6.68
C ILE A 235 2.55 14.27 8.05
N SER A 236 3.35 13.51 8.82
CA SER A 236 3.78 13.92 10.16
C SER A 236 4.82 15.04 10.18
N GLN A 237 5.55 15.25 9.07
CA GLN A 237 6.64 16.23 8.96
C GLN A 237 6.16 17.64 8.61
N THR A 238 4.91 17.82 8.17
CA THR A 238 4.30 19.15 7.99
C THR A 238 3.71 19.65 9.30
N GLU A 239 4.59 19.98 10.23
CA GLU A 239 4.21 20.76 11.41
C GLU A 239 3.93 22.20 10.98
N GLU A 240 2.66 22.51 10.74
CA GLU A 240 2.14 23.81 11.21
C GLU A 240 0.70 23.71 11.74
N GLU A 241 -0.22 22.93 11.16
CA GLU A 241 -1.58 22.82 11.73
C GLU A 241 -2.28 21.48 11.40
N GLY A 242 -2.43 20.58 12.38
CA GLY A 242 -3.64 19.72 12.45
C GLY A 242 -3.51 18.19 12.48
N VAL A 243 -2.35 17.57 12.24
CA VAL A 243 -2.19 16.12 12.47
C VAL A 243 -1.43 15.90 13.77
N THR A 244 -2.17 15.72 14.87
CA THR A 244 -1.59 15.24 16.13
C THR A 244 -0.89 13.91 15.86
N LYS A 245 0.43 13.85 16.09
CA LYS A 245 1.15 12.57 16.23
C LYS A 245 0.31 11.70 17.16
N PRO A 246 0.05 10.43 16.82
CA PRO A 246 -0.72 9.56 17.70
C PRO A 246 -0.07 9.62 19.07
N ALA A 247 -0.86 9.92 20.10
CA ALA A 247 -0.37 9.90 21.48
C ALA A 247 0.17 8.48 21.72
N LEU A 248 1.48 8.37 21.82
CA LEU A 248 2.15 7.10 22.01
C LEU A 248 1.83 6.62 23.42
N SER A 249 1.62 5.31 23.56
CA SER A 249 1.67 4.75 24.91
C SER A 249 3.09 4.88 25.43
N LYS A 250 3.28 4.90 26.76
CA LYS A 250 4.63 4.91 27.34
C LYS A 250 5.52 3.76 26.80
N ALA A 251 4.92 2.61 26.52
CA ALA A 251 5.64 1.47 25.92
C ALA A 251 6.08 1.76 24.47
N ASP A 252 5.24 2.44 23.69
CA ASP A 252 5.56 2.86 22.33
C ASP A 252 6.64 3.96 22.31
N GLU A 253 6.63 4.88 23.28
CA GLU A 253 7.68 5.89 23.46
C GLU A 253 9.03 5.22 23.77
N GLU A 254 9.05 4.29 24.73
CA GLU A 254 10.25 3.52 25.09
C GLU A 254 10.78 2.69 23.89
N GLU A 255 9.89 2.13 23.05
CA GLU A 255 10.27 1.42 21.82
C GLU A 255 10.93 2.36 20.78
N VAL A 256 10.37 3.56 20.58
CA VAL A 256 10.93 4.57 19.69
C VAL A 256 12.30 5.06 20.18
N GLU A 257 12.44 5.35 21.47
CA GLU A 257 13.72 5.77 22.07
C GLU A 257 14.80 4.70 21.94
N ALA A 258 14.45 3.42 22.18
CA ALA A 258 15.37 2.30 22.02
C ALA A 258 15.87 2.17 20.57
N LEU A 259 14.99 2.37 19.57
CA LEU A 259 15.39 2.37 18.17
C LEU A 259 16.33 3.52 17.84
N PHE A 260 16.07 4.73 18.32
CA PHE A 260 16.98 5.86 18.09
C PHE A 260 18.36 5.64 18.69
N ALA A 261 18.45 5.02 19.87
CA ALA A 261 19.74 4.66 20.46
C ALA A 261 20.53 3.68 19.57
N ILE A 262 19.85 2.68 18.99
CA ILE A 262 20.47 1.68 18.10
C ILE A 262 20.84 2.31 16.75
N PHE A 263 20.03 3.22 16.20
CA PHE A 263 20.30 3.90 14.93
C PHE A 263 21.53 4.83 14.96
N GLY A 264 21.97 5.20 16.17
CA GLY A 264 23.19 5.97 16.39
C GLY A 264 24.46 5.12 16.44
N ASP A 265 24.36 3.78 16.37
CA ASP A 265 25.52 2.89 16.29
C ASP A 265 26.07 2.87 14.85
N ASP A 266 27.38 3.12 14.70
CA ASP A 266 28.07 3.13 13.41
C ASP A 266 28.08 1.75 12.72
N ALA A 267 27.92 0.66 13.47
CA ALA A 267 27.84 -0.69 12.94
C ALA A 267 26.42 -1.04 12.43
N PHE A 268 25.42 -0.21 12.72
CA PHE A 268 24.03 -0.47 12.36
C PHE A 268 23.79 -0.30 10.85
N GLY A 269 23.37 -1.36 10.18
CA GLY A 269 23.25 -1.43 8.72
C GLY A 269 21.86 -1.82 8.22
N ILE A 270 21.77 -1.99 6.88
CA ILE A 270 20.51 -2.35 6.19
C ILE A 270 19.91 -3.65 6.73
N SER A 271 20.76 -4.64 7.04
CA SER A 271 20.32 -5.93 7.59
C SER A 271 19.63 -5.78 8.95
N ASP A 272 20.15 -4.90 9.80
CA ASP A 272 19.59 -4.65 11.14
C ASP A 272 18.25 -3.95 11.04
N VAL A 273 18.13 -2.95 10.14
CA VAL A 273 16.84 -2.31 9.85
C VAL A 273 15.83 -3.33 9.35
N ILE A 274 16.20 -4.17 8.39
CA ILE A 274 15.32 -5.22 7.88
C ILE A 274 14.91 -6.17 9.01
N GLN A 275 15.82 -6.51 9.92
CA GLN A 275 15.51 -7.34 11.07
C GLN A 275 14.50 -6.67 12.00
N VAL A 276 14.61 -5.36 12.26
CA VAL A 276 13.60 -4.56 12.98
C VAL A 276 12.24 -4.65 12.26
N LEU A 277 12.22 -4.43 10.95
CA LEU A 277 11.00 -4.48 10.14
C LEU A 277 10.41 -5.92 9.99
N HIS A 278 11.23 -6.96 10.13
CA HIS A 278 10.82 -8.37 9.95
C HIS A 278 10.40 -9.04 11.25
N LEU A 279 11.08 -8.75 12.36
CA LEU A 279 10.89 -9.42 13.65
C LEU A 279 9.73 -8.84 14.45
N HIS A 280 9.40 -7.57 14.29
CA HIS A 280 8.28 -7.00 15.00
C HIS A 280 7.00 -7.16 14.18
N ARG A 281 6.03 -7.85 14.81
CA ARG A 281 4.67 -8.00 14.32
C ARG A 281 3.80 -7.60 15.49
N HIS A 282 3.28 -6.37 15.41
CA HIS A 282 2.40 -5.67 16.37
C HIS A 282 3.11 -4.86 17.46
N GLY A 283 2.75 -3.58 17.57
CA GLY A 283 3.18 -2.69 18.65
C GLY A 283 3.03 -1.22 18.26
N CYS A 284 4.12 -0.63 17.80
CA CYS A 284 4.24 0.81 17.55
C CYS A 284 4.47 1.14 16.07
N ASP A 285 3.45 1.61 15.34
CA ASP A 285 3.63 2.07 13.95
C ASP A 285 4.74 3.13 13.86
N GLU A 286 4.90 4.00 14.88
CA GLU A 286 5.87 5.11 14.92
C GLU A 286 7.33 4.62 14.87
N ALA A 287 7.64 3.60 15.66
CA ALA A 287 8.94 2.93 15.67
C ALA A 287 9.35 2.47 14.26
N TYR A 288 8.44 1.85 13.53
CA TYR A 288 8.72 1.41 12.16
C TYR A 288 8.84 2.55 11.18
N ALA A 289 8.08 3.63 11.35
CA ALA A 289 8.22 4.80 10.51
C ALA A 289 9.67 5.29 10.56
N TYR A 290 10.25 5.45 11.75
CA TYR A 290 11.66 5.81 11.91
C TYR A 290 12.63 4.77 11.32
N ALA A 291 12.36 3.48 11.50
CA ALA A 291 13.18 2.42 10.89
C ALA A 291 13.17 2.49 9.35
N VAL A 292 12.03 2.78 8.73
CA VAL A 292 11.93 2.96 7.27
C VAL A 292 12.67 4.20 6.80
N ASN A 293 12.61 5.31 7.55
CA ASN A 293 13.43 6.48 7.24
C ASN A 293 14.94 6.15 7.29
N LYS A 294 15.37 5.43 8.32
CA LYS A 294 16.76 4.97 8.44
C LYS A 294 17.16 4.02 7.30
N LEU A 295 16.25 3.16 6.83
CA LEU A 295 16.47 2.31 5.66
C LEU A 295 16.77 3.14 4.41
N LEU A 296 16.01 4.22 4.18
CA LEU A 296 16.25 5.12 3.06
C LEU A 296 17.61 5.81 3.16
N GLU A 297 17.95 6.34 4.34
CA GLU A 297 19.26 6.96 4.58
C GLU A 297 20.42 5.99 4.29
N LEU A 298 20.34 4.76 4.80
CA LEU A 298 21.37 3.75 4.57
C LEU A 298 21.42 3.27 3.11
N SER A 299 20.27 3.15 2.45
CA SER A 299 20.20 2.72 1.04
C SER A 299 20.96 3.66 0.09
N ALA A 300 21.04 4.96 0.42
CA ALA A 300 21.79 5.94 -0.36
C ALA A 300 23.31 5.68 -0.37
N SER A 301 23.84 4.99 0.65
CA SER A 301 25.27 4.67 0.78
C SER A 301 25.58 3.20 0.52
N ASN A 302 24.57 2.30 0.63
CA ASN A 302 24.77 0.86 0.53
C ASN A 302 23.63 0.12 -0.23
N LEU A 303 23.17 0.68 -1.34
CA LEU A 303 23.51 0.01 -2.59
C LEU A 303 23.10 -1.46 -2.77
N ALA A 304 24.15 -2.23 -3.03
CA ALA A 304 24.10 -3.65 -3.34
C ALA A 304 23.39 -4.45 -2.25
N ASP A 305 23.47 -4.04 -0.98
CA ASP A 305 22.81 -4.76 0.12
C ASP A 305 21.29 -4.56 0.08
N PHE A 306 20.83 -3.34 -0.25
CA PHE A 306 19.41 -3.05 -0.46
C PHE A 306 18.85 -3.77 -1.70
N GLU A 307 19.60 -3.77 -2.81
CA GLU A 307 19.22 -4.50 -4.03
C GLU A 307 19.22 -6.01 -3.82
N PHE A 308 20.24 -6.57 -3.17
CA PHE A 308 20.32 -8.00 -2.86
C PHE A 308 19.11 -8.47 -2.06
N PHE A 309 18.66 -7.63 -1.12
CA PHE A 309 17.43 -7.87 -0.38
C PHE A 309 16.21 -7.85 -1.31
N CYS A 310 15.99 -6.77 -2.08
CA CYS A 310 14.86 -6.67 -3.01
C CYS A 310 14.86 -7.80 -4.07
N LEU A 311 16.04 -8.20 -4.55
CA LEU A 311 16.24 -9.20 -5.61
C LEU A 311 16.08 -10.63 -5.11
N ARG A 312 16.58 -11.03 -3.93
CA ARG A 312 16.31 -12.37 -3.36
C ARG A 312 14.84 -12.65 -3.10
N PHE A 313 14.05 -11.59 -2.99
CA PHE A 313 12.61 -11.64 -2.88
C PHE A 313 11.92 -11.70 -4.27
N SER A 314 12.56 -11.14 -5.30
CA SER A 314 12.08 -11.08 -6.69
C SER A 314 12.43 -12.33 -7.52
N THR A 315 13.58 -12.95 -7.26
CA THR A 315 14.03 -14.18 -7.91
C THR A 315 13.76 -15.36 -6.99
N CYS A 316 12.74 -16.16 -7.31
CA CYS A 316 12.73 -17.55 -6.87
C CYS A 316 13.88 -18.26 -7.60
N GLY A 317 15.05 -18.27 -6.97
CA GLY A 317 16.25 -19.02 -7.34
C GLY A 317 16.94 -19.47 -6.08
#